data_AF-A0A2E5GXT3-F1
#
_entry.id   AF-A0A2E5GXT3-F1
#
_cell.length_a   1.000
_cell.length_b   1.000
_cell.length_c   1.000
_cell.angle_alpha   90.00
_cell.angle_beta   90.00
_cell.angle_gamma   90.00
#
_symmetry.space_group_name_H-M   'P 1'
#
loop_
_entity.id
_entity.type
_entity.pdbx_description
1 polymer ?
#
loop_
_entity_poly.entity_id
_entity_poly.type
_entity_poly.pdbx_seq_one_letter_code
_entity_poly.pdbx_strand_id
1 'polypeptide(L)' 'MLDALMKRPIPLIRTFTENLMAYALGRRVEYYDKPTVRAITKQAEAEGYKMSSFVMGVINSAAFQMSRAEVTVEDQSGSN' A
#
# COMPACT_ATOMS: atom_id res chain seq x y z
N MET A 1 3.19 -10.42 26.52
CA MET A 1 3.25 -10.80 25.08
C MET A 1 3.12 -9.58 24.16
N LEU A 2 2.19 -8.64 24.44
CA LEU A 2 2.06 -7.37 23.71
C LEU A 2 3.38 -6.56 23.60
N ASP A 3 4.17 -6.55 24.68
CA ASP A 3 5.42 -5.78 24.74
C ASP A 3 6.47 -6.21 23.71
N ALA A 4 6.44 -7.47 23.25
CA ALA A 4 7.37 -7.97 22.24
C ALA A 4 7.01 -7.50 20.82
N LEU A 5 5.71 -7.31 20.53
CA LEU A 5 5.22 -6.71 19.29
C LEU A 5 5.53 -5.22 19.25
N MET A 6 5.38 -4.52 20.39
CA MET A 6 5.80 -3.11 20.51
C MET A 6 7.32 -2.93 20.40
N LYS A 7 8.11 -3.94 20.79
CA LYS A 7 9.58 -3.95 20.62
C LYS A 7 10.05 -4.26 19.19
N ARG A 8 9.15 -4.68 18.29
CA ARG A 8 9.46 -4.97 16.88
C ARG A 8 8.47 -4.28 15.93
N PRO A 9 8.49 -2.94 15.85
CA PRO A 9 7.57 -2.20 14.98
C PRO A 9 7.80 -2.52 13.49
N ILE A 10 9.05 -2.74 13.07
CA ILE A 10 9.37 -2.80 11.65
C ILE A 10 8.75 -4.02 10.92
N PRO A 11 8.86 -5.28 11.41
CA PRO A 11 8.22 -6.41 10.75
C PRO A 11 6.70 -6.26 10.66
N LEU A 12 6.06 -5.79 11.74
CA LEU A 12 4.61 -5.59 11.80
C LEU A 12 4.15 -4.54 10.78
N ILE A 13 4.80 -3.37 10.79
CA ILE A 13 4.46 -2.27 9.90
C ILE A 13 4.74 -2.64 8.43
N ARG A 14 5.81 -3.40 8.17
CA ARG A 14 6.09 -3.90 6.82
C ARG A 14 5.00 -4.84 6.34
N THR A 15 4.59 -5.83 7.14
CA THR A 15 3.50 -6.74 6.78
C THR A 15 2.18 -6.00 6.60
N PHE A 16 1.88 -5.02 7.45
CA PHE A 16 0.71 -4.15 7.27
C PHE A 16 0.76 -3.41 5.92
N THR A 17 1.91 -2.82 5.58
CA THR A 17 2.10 -2.11 4.31
C THR A 17 1.98 -3.03 3.10
N GLU A 18 2.52 -4.26 3.19
CA GLU A 18 2.38 -5.29 2.14
C GLU A 18 0.92 -5.66 1.91
N ASN A 19 0.16 -5.91 2.98
CA ASN A 19 -1.26 -6.26 2.87
C ASN A 19 -2.10 -5.09 2.33
N LEU A 20 -1.81 -3.86 2.76
CA LEU A 20 -2.49 -2.66 2.25
C LEU A 20 -2.23 -2.47 0.76
N MET A 21 -0.97 -2.61 0.33
CA MET A 21 -0.60 -2.49 -1.08
C MET A 21 -1.24 -3.62 -1.91
N ALA A 22 -1.27 -4.86 -1.41
CA ALA A 22 -1.93 -5.96 -2.09
C ALA A 22 -3.43 -5.68 -2.30
N TYR A 23 -4.10 -5.17 -1.25
CA TYR A 23 -5.51 -4.80 -1.32
C TYR A 23 -5.75 -3.67 -2.34
N ALA A 24 -4.92 -2.63 -2.33
CA ALA A 24 -5.07 -1.49 -3.23
C ALA A 24 -4.78 -1.85 -4.71
N LEU A 25 -3.89 -2.80 -4.95
CA LEU A 25 -3.53 -3.24 -6.31
C LEU A 25 -4.45 -4.36 -6.84
N GLY A 26 -5.23 -5.02 -5.98
CA GLY A 26 -6.02 -6.21 -6.35
C GLY A 26 -5.16 -7.44 -6.70
N ARG A 27 -3.85 -7.40 -6.43
CA ARG A 27 -2.90 -8.50 -6.68
C ARG A 27 -1.96 -8.71 -5.51
N ARG A 28 -1.29 -9.87 -5.50
CA ARG A 28 -0.23 -10.12 -4.50
C ARG A 28 0.95 -9.17 -4.73
N VAL A 29 1.54 -8.71 -3.63
CA VAL A 29 2.82 -7.97 -3.64
C VAL A 29 3.94 -8.92 -4.02
N GLU A 30 4.77 -8.48 -4.97
CA GLU A 30 5.89 -9.25 -5.49
C GLU A 30 7.24 -8.69 -5.04
N TYR A 31 8.32 -9.37 -5.43
CA TYR A 31 9.68 -8.96 -5.05
C TYR A 31 10.01 -7.52 -5.48
N TYR A 32 9.53 -7.11 -6.66
CA TYR A 32 9.75 -5.76 -7.20
C TYR A 32 8.96 -4.67 -6.47
N ASP A 33 7.92 -5.02 -5.70
CA ASP A 33 7.16 -4.06 -4.88
C ASP A 33 7.84 -3.82 -3.51
N LYS A 34 8.76 -4.70 -3.09
CA LYS A 34 9.42 -4.60 -1.77
C LYS A 34 10.17 -3.28 -1.54
N PRO A 35 10.85 -2.66 -2.53
CA PRO A 35 11.41 -1.31 -2.37
C PRO A 35 10.34 -0.26 -2.03
N THR A 36 9.19 -0.32 -2.69
CA THR A 36 8.05 0.59 -2.43
C THR A 36 7.51 0.40 -1.02
N VAL A 37 7.28 -0.85 -0.60
CA VAL A 37 6.86 -1.18 0.77
C VAL A 37 7.83 -0.60 1.81
N ARG A 38 9.14 -0.74 1.58
CA ARG A 38 10.16 -0.17 2.48
C ARG A 38 10.13 1.35 2.52
N ALA A 39 9.95 2.00 1.36
CA ALA A 39 9.86 3.45 1.26
C ALA A 39 8.64 3.98 2.03
N ILE A 40 7.46 3.37 1.85
CA ILE A 40 6.24 3.73 2.54
C ILE A 40 6.38 3.52 4.06
N THR A 41 6.93 2.38 4.49
CA THR A 41 7.17 2.10 5.91
C THR A 41 8.08 3.15 6.55
N LYS A 42 9.17 3.52 5.87
CA LYS A 42 10.12 4.54 6.36
C LYS A 42 9.50 5.92 6.43
N GLN A 43 8.68 6.28 5.44
CA GLN A 43 7.96 7.56 5.44
C GLN A 43 6.94 7.61 6.57
N ALA A 44 6.16 6.54 6.76
CA ALA A 44 5.18 6.47 7.83
C ALA A 44 5.84 6.54 9.21
N GLU A 45 7.00 5.90 9.41
CA GLU A 45 7.80 6.02 10.63
C GLU A 45 8.18 7.47 10.94
N ALA A 46 8.66 8.22 9.93
CA ALA A 46 8.98 9.65 10.08
C ALA A 46 7.74 10.51 10.43
N GLU A 47 6.55 10.05 10.07
CA GLU A 47 5.28 10.72 10.34
C GLU A 47 4.57 10.21 11.61
N GLY A 48 5.22 9.36 12.41
CA GLY A 48 4.66 8.81 13.65
C GLY A 48 3.65 7.68 13.43
N TYR A 49 3.82 6.92 12.34
CA TYR A 49 2.97 5.82 11.90
C TYR A 49 1.49 6.18 11.71
N LYS A 50 1.20 7.40 11.24
CA LYS A 50 -0.16 7.82 10.92
C LYS A 50 -0.72 6.97 9.77
N MET A 51 -1.98 6.54 9.91
CA MET A 51 -2.66 5.75 8.86
C MET A 51 -2.69 6.47 7.50
N SER A 52 -2.86 7.79 7.50
CA SER A 52 -2.83 8.61 6.29
C SER A 52 -1.53 8.48 5.50
N SER A 53 -0.38 8.34 6.18
CA SER A 53 0.93 8.24 5.56
C SER A 53 1.07 6.96 4.73
N PHE A 54 0.51 5.85 5.22
CA PHE A 54 0.49 4.58 4.48
C PHE A 54 -0.40 4.66 3.24
N VAL A 55 -1.60 5.21 3.39
CA VAL A 55 -2.54 5.39 2.27
C VAL A 55 -1.93 6.30 1.20
N MET A 56 -1.39 7.46 1.60
CA MET A 56 -0.72 8.38 0.68
C MET A 56 0.48 7.73 -0.02
N GLY A 57 1.26 6.92 0.71
CA GLY A 57 2.37 6.18 0.14
C GLY A 57 1.94 5.17 -0.92
N VAL A 58 0.83 4.46 -0.70
CA VAL A 58 0.29 3.48 -1.66
C VAL A 58 -0.26 4.17 -2.90
N ILE A 59 -1.10 5.21 -2.75
CA ILE A 59 -1.71 5.89 -3.91
C ILE A 59 -0.67 6.62 -4.79
N ASN A 60 0.44 7.04 -4.20
CA ASN A 60 1.55 7.69 -4.91
C ASN A 60 2.57 6.70 -5.48
N SER A 61 2.37 5.39 -5.26
CA SER A 61 3.28 4.38 -5.80
C SER A 61 3.10 4.19 -7.31
N ALA A 62 4.20 3.91 -8.01
CA ALA A 62 4.16 3.61 -9.44
C ALA A 62 3.23 2.43 -9.75
N ALA A 63 3.27 1.38 -8.93
CA ALA A 63 2.41 0.20 -9.11
C ALA A 63 0.91 0.55 -9.09
N PHE A 64 0.49 1.43 -8.17
CA PHE A 64 -0.91 1.85 -8.07
C PHE A 64 -1.33 2.79 -9.20
N GLN A 65 -0.45 3.72 -9.57
CA GLN A 65 -0.74 4.66 -10.66
C GLN A 65 -0.82 3.95 -12.01
N MET A 66 0.05 2.95 -12.25
CA MET A 66 0.04 2.16 -13.47
C MET A 66 -1.17 1.21 -13.55
N SER A 67 -1.60 0.60 -12.43
CA SER A 67 -2.79 -0.28 -12.44
C SER A 67 -4.10 0.47 -12.72
N ARG A 68 -4.16 1.78 -12.41
CA ARG A 68 -5.34 2.61 -12.74
C ARG A 68 -5.46 2.92 -14.23
N ALA A 69 -4.36 2.93 -14.98
CA ALA A 69 -4.40 3.18 -16.42
C ALA A 69 -5.13 2.06 -17.19
N GLU A 70 -5.22 0.85 -16.61
CA GLU A 70 -5.98 -0.28 -17.15
C GLU A 70 -7.48 -0.24 -16.84
N VAL A 71 -7.92 0.60 -15.90
CA VAL A 71 -9.36 0.79 -15.61
C VAL A 71 -9.95 1.71 -16.68
N THR A 72 -10.11 1.16 -17.88
CA THR A 72 -10.97 1.71 -18.92
C THR A 72 -12.39 1.71 -18.35
N VAL A 73 -12.93 2.90 -18.13
CA VAL A 73 -14.30 3.08 -17.66
C VAL A 73 -15.22 2.59 -18.78
N GLU A 74 -15.79 1.39 -18.64
CA GLU A 74 -16.96 0.98 -19.44
C GLU A 74 -18.14 1.82 -18.96
N ASP A 75 -18.29 3.00 -19.57
CA ASP A 75 -19.47 3.83 -19.45
C ASP A 75 -20.63 3.10 -20.15
N GLN A 76 -21.39 2.29 -19.41
CA GLN A 76 -22.65 1.69 -19.88
C GLN A 76 -23.76 2.77 -19.90
N SER A 77 -23.58 3.75 -20.79
CA SER A 77 -24.65 4.64 -21.23
C SER A 77 -25.22 4.08 -22.54
N GLY A 78 -26.28 3.28 -22.44
CA GLY A 78 -26.90 2.63 -23.61
C GLY A 78 -28.30 2.10 -23.34
N SER A 79 -29.27 3.02 -23.32
CA SER A 79 -30.65 2.95 -23.82
C SER A 79 -31.50 1.70 -23.58
N ASN A 80 -32.61 1.89 -22.87
CA ASN A 80 -33.88 1.24 -23.17
C ASN A 80 -34.97 2.30 -23.34
#